data_AF-A0A7C6QJJ1-F1
#
_entry.id   AF-A0A7C6QJJ1-F1
#
_cell.length_a   1.000
_cell.length_b   1.000
_cell.length_c   1.000
_cell.angle_alpha   90.00
_cell.angle_beta   90.00
_cell.angle_gamma   90.00
#
_symmetry.space_group_name_H-M   'P 1'
#
loop_
_entity.id
_entity.type
_entity.pdbx_description
1 polymer ?
#
loop_
_entity_poly.entity_id
_entity_poly.type
_entity_poly.pdbx_seq_one_letter_code
_entity_poly.pdbx_strand_id
1 'polypeptide(L)'
;MEQAKLVHFKQKLLARKEQLEQQVKSIEEGGLHQSMRDSIGELSFYDNHPADLGNEVFERGKDLALRDNALIQLKNVEETLQRIEAGTYGTCQKCHRRIDEERLEAVPETPYCYECRLQVEKDGRPRVRPVEEEVIRPPFGGAGLDDTNYFDGEDTWQMVARYGTSDALADWDEDGGL
;
A
#
# COMPACT_ATOMS: atom_id res chain seq x y z
N MET A 1 9.87 -1.48 35.39
CA MET A 1 8.62 -0.71 35.29
C MET A 1 7.77 -0.98 36.52
N GLU A 2 6.95 -0.02 36.92
CA GLU A 2 6.01 -0.16 38.03
C GLU A 2 4.96 -1.23 37.71
N GLN A 3 4.61 -2.10 38.67
CA GLN A 3 3.70 -3.23 38.43
C GLN A 3 2.32 -2.78 37.94
N ALA A 4 1.83 -1.63 38.41
CA ALA A 4 0.56 -1.03 37.97
C ALA A 4 0.56 -0.70 36.46
N LYS A 5 1.68 -0.16 35.94
CA LYS A 5 1.82 0.17 34.51
C LYS A 5 1.83 -1.08 33.64
N LEU A 6 2.49 -2.16 34.09
CA LEU A 6 2.50 -3.43 33.36
C LEU A 6 1.10 -4.04 33.23
N VAL A 7 0.28 -3.96 34.29
CA VAL A 7 -1.12 -4.41 34.24
C VAL A 7 -1.94 -3.59 33.24
N HIS A 8 -1.76 -2.26 33.25
CA HIS A 8 -2.42 -1.37 32.29
C HIS A 8 -2.09 -1.73 30.84
N PHE A 9 -0.81 -1.89 30.49
CA PHE A 9 -0.41 -2.26 29.13
C PHE A 9 -0.89 -3.67 28.75
N LYS A 10 -0.87 -4.62 29.68
CA LYS A 10 -1.39 -5.97 29.44
C LYS A 10 -2.89 -5.95 29.10
N GLN A 11 -3.69 -5.18 29.84
CA GLN A 11 -5.13 -5.03 29.56
C GLN A 11 -5.37 -4.40 28.18
N LYS A 12 -4.60 -3.34 27.84
CA LYS A 12 -4.69 -2.69 26.53
C LYS A 12 -4.36 -3.65 25.39
N LEU A 13 -3.31 -4.48 25.54
CA LEU A 13 -2.92 -5.49 24.55
C LEU A 13 -3.94 -6.62 24.41
N LEU A 14 -4.56 -7.05 25.52
CA LEU A 14 -5.63 -8.06 25.47
C LEU A 14 -6.87 -7.54 24.73
N ALA A 15 -7.30 -6.32 25.03
CA ALA A 15 -8.40 -5.68 24.30
C ALA A 15 -8.07 -5.53 22.81
N ARG A 16 -6.83 -5.16 22.48
CA ARG A 16 -6.37 -5.06 21.09
C ARG A 16 -6.34 -6.41 20.39
N LYS A 17 -5.92 -7.48 21.08
CA LYS A 17 -5.94 -8.85 20.57
C LYS A 17 -7.36 -9.26 20.19
N GLU A 18 -8.31 -9.09 21.10
CA GLU A 18 -9.72 -9.44 20.86
C GLU A 18 -10.31 -8.67 19.66
N GLN A 19 -10.01 -7.36 19.57
CA GLN A 19 -10.44 -6.55 18.43
C GLN A 19 -9.89 -7.07 17.10
N LEU A 20 -8.60 -7.44 17.05
CA LEU A 20 -7.97 -7.97 15.84
C LEU A 20 -8.52 -9.34 15.46
N GLU A 21 -8.78 -10.22 16.43
CA GLU A 21 -9.42 -11.52 16.18
C GLU A 21 -10.84 -11.36 15.63
N GLN A 22 -11.63 -10.43 16.17
CA GLN A 22 -12.95 -10.11 15.64
C GLN A 22 -12.87 -9.53 14.22
N GLN A 23 -11.89 -8.67 13.95
CA GLN A 23 -11.67 -8.10 12.61
C GLN A 23 -11.28 -9.17 11.59
N VAL A 24 -10.43 -10.13 11.95
CA VAL A 24 -10.07 -11.24 11.06
C VAL A 24 -11.31 -12.10 10.77
N LYS A 25 -12.08 -12.47 11.82
CA LYS A 25 -13.29 -13.26 11.66
C LYS A 25 -14.33 -12.57 10.78
N SER A 26 -14.57 -11.27 10.98
CA SER A 26 -15.56 -10.55 10.17
C SER A 26 -15.16 -10.46 8.70
N ILE A 27 -13.87 -10.31 8.39
CA ILE A 27 -13.34 -10.31 7.03
C ILE A 27 -13.45 -11.72 6.40
N GLU A 28 -13.19 -12.77 7.18
CA GLU A 28 -13.32 -14.16 6.72
C GLU A 28 -14.77 -14.56 6.44
N GLU A 29 -15.68 -14.23 7.36
CA GLU A 29 -17.13 -14.45 7.23
C GLU A 29 -17.75 -13.58 6.12
N GLY A 30 -17.18 -12.40 5.86
CA GLY A 30 -17.65 -11.42 4.88
C GLY A 30 -17.51 -11.80 3.40
N GLY A 31 -17.03 -13.00 3.07
CA GLY A 31 -17.00 -13.51 1.69
C GLY A 31 -15.67 -14.10 1.23
N LEU A 32 -14.61 -14.04 2.04
CA LEU A 32 -13.33 -14.68 1.70
C LEU A 32 -13.42 -16.21 1.68
N HIS A 33 -14.28 -16.82 2.51
CA HIS A 33 -14.53 -18.26 2.49
C HIS A 33 -15.29 -18.73 1.25
N GLN A 34 -16.05 -17.85 0.59
CA GLN A 34 -16.79 -18.19 -0.61
C GLN A 34 -15.87 -18.15 -1.83
N SER A 35 -16.16 -19.00 -2.82
CA SER A 35 -15.46 -18.92 -4.09
C SER A 35 -15.83 -17.61 -4.79
N MET A 36 -14.91 -17.06 -5.59
CA MET A 36 -15.19 -15.85 -6.36
C MET A 36 -16.40 -16.03 -7.29
N ARG A 37 -16.67 -17.26 -7.74
CA ARG A 37 -17.86 -17.58 -8.55
C ARG A 37 -19.14 -17.39 -7.73
N ASP A 38 -19.15 -17.89 -6.49
CA ASP A 38 -20.32 -17.81 -5.61
C ASP A 38 -20.60 -16.37 -5.15
N SER A 39 -19.54 -15.57 -4.95
CA SER A 39 -19.65 -14.15 -4.58
C SER A 39 -20.34 -13.30 -5.66
N ILE A 40 -20.08 -13.60 -6.93
CA ILE A 40 -20.69 -12.88 -8.08
C ILE A 40 -22.13 -13.37 -8.34
N GLY A 41 -22.52 -14.52 -7.79
CA GLY A 41 -23.84 -15.11 -7.99
C GLY A 41 -24.08 -15.71 -9.38
N GLU A 42 -23.04 -15.76 -10.21
CA GLU A 42 -23.12 -16.18 -11.61
C GLU A 42 -22.41 -17.52 -11.86
N LEU A 43 -23.00 -18.36 -12.71
CA LEU A 43 -22.44 -19.67 -13.06
C LEU A 43 -21.15 -19.56 -13.89
N SER A 44 -20.92 -18.44 -14.58
CA SER A 44 -19.77 -18.22 -15.47
C SER A 44 -19.14 -16.83 -15.32
N PHE A 45 -17.81 -16.78 -15.37
CA PHE A 45 -17.05 -15.52 -15.46
C PHE A 45 -17.04 -14.92 -16.87
N TYR A 46 -17.54 -15.66 -17.87
CA TYR A 46 -17.42 -15.30 -19.29
C TYR A 46 -18.50 -14.30 -19.74
N ASP A 47 -19.65 -14.31 -19.06
CA ASP A 47 -20.79 -13.43 -19.36
C ASP A 47 -20.78 -12.13 -18.51
N ASN A 48 -19.75 -11.95 -17.66
CA ASN A 48 -19.59 -10.74 -16.87
C ASN A 48 -18.89 -9.66 -17.68
N HIS A 49 -19.29 -8.39 -17.50
CA HIS A 49 -18.58 -7.27 -18.08
C HIS A 49 -17.16 -7.21 -17.47
N PRO A 50 -16.08 -7.04 -18.27
CA PRO A 50 -14.70 -7.06 -17.74
C PRO A 50 -14.43 -6.10 -16.58
N ALA A 51 -15.15 -4.97 -16.54
CA ALA A 51 -15.05 -4.00 -15.45
C ALA A 51 -15.60 -4.55 -14.12
N ASP A 52 -16.68 -5.34 -14.16
CA ASP A 52 -17.31 -5.88 -12.96
C ASP A 52 -16.42 -6.96 -12.33
N LEU A 53 -15.84 -7.83 -13.16
CA LEU A 53 -14.83 -8.78 -12.71
C LEU A 53 -13.59 -8.08 -12.12
N GLY A 54 -13.14 -6.99 -12.75
CA GLY A 54 -12.02 -6.19 -12.24
C GLY A 54 -12.31 -5.60 -10.85
N ASN A 55 -13.53 -5.09 -10.64
CA ASN A 55 -13.97 -4.56 -9.36
C ASN A 55 -14.01 -5.65 -8.28
N GLU A 56 -14.58 -6.81 -8.58
CA GLU A 56 -14.65 -7.95 -7.64
C GLU A 56 -13.27 -8.48 -7.24
N VAL A 57 -12.36 -8.61 -8.21
CA VAL A 57 -10.97 -8.99 -7.94
C VAL A 57 -10.28 -7.95 -7.05
N PHE A 58 -10.52 -6.67 -7.29
CA PHE A 58 -9.95 -5.59 -6.49
C PHE A 58 -10.47 -5.61 -5.05
N GLU A 59 -11.78 -5.69 -4.84
CA GLU A 59 -12.39 -5.74 -3.50
C GLU A 59 -11.89 -6.96 -2.72
N ARG A 60 -11.83 -8.14 -3.36
CA ARG A 60 -11.27 -9.34 -2.72
C ARG A 60 -9.79 -9.18 -2.38
N GLY A 61 -9.01 -8.53 -3.25
CA GLY A 61 -7.60 -8.21 -2.99
C GLY A 61 -7.43 -7.29 -1.79
N LYS A 62 -8.32 -6.29 -1.63
CA LYS A 62 -8.37 -5.39 -0.48
C LYS A 62 -8.62 -6.17 0.81
N ASP A 63 -9.60 -7.07 0.82
CA ASP A 63 -9.95 -7.87 1.99
C ASP A 63 -8.81 -8.78 2.43
N LEU A 64 -8.13 -9.43 1.46
CA LEU A 64 -6.93 -10.21 1.74
C LEU A 64 -5.82 -9.36 2.39
N ALA A 65 -5.55 -8.18 1.83
CA ALA A 65 -4.53 -7.28 2.37
C ALA A 65 -4.87 -6.81 3.80
N LEU A 66 -6.14 -6.49 4.07
CA LEU A 66 -6.61 -6.10 5.40
C LEU A 66 -6.50 -7.25 6.40
N ARG A 67 -6.91 -8.46 6.01
CA ARG A 67 -6.76 -9.67 6.84
C ARG A 67 -5.29 -9.95 7.17
N ASP A 68 -4.43 -9.96 6.17
CA ASP A 68 -3.01 -10.25 6.35
C ASP A 68 -2.33 -9.20 7.23
N ASN A 69 -2.71 -7.91 7.09
CA ASN A 69 -2.25 -6.86 7.99
C ASN A 69 -2.71 -7.09 9.44
N ALA A 70 -3.98 -7.44 9.64
CA ALA A 70 -4.52 -7.75 10.97
C ALA A 70 -3.81 -8.95 11.61
N LEU A 71 -3.50 -10.00 10.84
CA LEU A 71 -2.73 -11.16 11.31
C LEU A 71 -1.30 -10.79 11.72
N ILE A 72 -0.62 -9.92 10.96
CA ILE A 72 0.71 -9.41 11.34
C ILE A 72 0.63 -8.64 12.66
N GLN A 73 -0.38 -7.77 12.82
CA GLN A 73 -0.58 -7.03 14.07
C GLN A 73 -0.89 -7.98 15.23
N LEU A 74 -1.74 -8.98 15.01
CA LEU A 74 -2.11 -9.97 16.02
C LEU A 74 -0.86 -10.70 16.53
N LYS A 75 -0.01 -11.16 15.61
CA LYS A 75 1.27 -11.78 15.94
C LYS A 75 2.15 -10.87 16.80
N ASN A 76 2.28 -9.59 16.43
CA ASN A 76 3.07 -8.63 17.22
C ASN A 76 2.50 -8.46 18.64
N VAL A 77 1.18 -8.43 18.78
CA VAL A 77 0.52 -8.34 20.10
C VAL A 77 0.79 -9.60 20.92
N GLU A 78 0.67 -10.79 20.34
CA GLU A 78 0.96 -12.05 21.02
C GLU A 78 2.42 -12.18 21.46
N GLU A 79 3.36 -11.83 20.58
CA GLU A 79 4.79 -11.76 20.94
C GLU A 79 5.03 -10.75 22.07
N THR A 80 4.32 -9.61 22.06
CA THR A 80 4.44 -8.61 23.12
C THR A 80 3.90 -9.13 24.46
N LEU A 81 2.76 -9.84 24.46
CA LEU A 81 2.21 -10.47 25.66
C LEU A 81 3.18 -11.51 26.24
N GLN A 82 3.80 -12.35 25.40
CA GLN A 82 4.85 -13.28 25.83
C GLN A 82 6.04 -12.56 26.45
N ARG A 83 6.41 -11.39 25.94
CA ARG A 83 7.50 -10.58 26.50
C ARG A 83 7.15 -9.95 27.84
N ILE A 84 5.88 -9.61 28.07
CA ILE A 84 5.41 -9.17 29.38
C ILE A 84 5.56 -10.31 30.39
N GLU A 85 5.18 -11.53 30.01
CA GLU A 85 5.32 -12.73 30.85
C GLU A 85 6.79 -13.06 31.14
N ALA A 86 7.67 -12.91 30.14
CA ALA A 86 9.12 -13.09 30.29
C ALA A 86 9.82 -11.93 31.01
N GLY A 87 9.12 -10.83 31.33
CA GLY A 87 9.69 -9.66 32.00
C GLY A 87 10.64 -8.81 31.14
N THR A 88 10.66 -9.00 29.81
CA THR A 88 11.52 -8.26 28.85
C THR A 88 10.79 -7.13 28.13
N TYR A 89 9.58 -6.81 28.58
CA TYR A 89 8.77 -5.72 28.03
C TYR A 89 9.37 -4.35 28.33
N GLY A 90 9.31 -3.45 27.34
CA GLY A 90 9.91 -2.11 27.42
C GLY A 90 11.42 -2.04 27.10
N THR A 91 12.02 -3.13 26.61
CA THR A 91 13.41 -3.16 26.13
C THR A 91 13.45 -3.34 24.61
N CYS A 92 14.26 -2.55 23.89
CA CYS A 92 14.39 -2.67 22.45
C CYS A 92 15.11 -3.98 22.06
N GLN A 93 14.57 -4.72 21.09
CA GLN A 93 15.20 -5.97 20.62
C GLN A 93 16.52 -5.76 19.84
N LYS A 94 16.72 -4.59 19.22
CA LYS A 94 17.91 -4.31 18.38
C LYS A 94 19.07 -3.71 19.19
N CYS A 95 18.80 -2.74 20.05
CA CYS A 95 19.85 -2.01 20.79
C CYS A 95 19.83 -2.26 22.30
N HIS A 96 18.89 -3.06 22.81
CA HIS A 96 18.74 -3.39 24.23
C HIS A 96 18.56 -2.19 25.18
N ARG A 97 18.32 -0.99 24.65
CA ARG A 97 17.96 0.21 25.44
C ARG A 97 16.49 0.16 25.85
N ARG A 98 16.14 0.87 26.92
CA ARG A 98 14.74 1.05 27.32
C ARG A 98 13.98 1.83 26.24
N ILE A 99 12.72 1.46 26.02
CA ILE A 99 11.80 2.15 25.13
C ILE A 99 11.08 3.21 25.95
N ASP A 100 10.93 4.41 25.38
CA ASP A 100 10.23 5.53 26.02
C ASP A 100 8.78 5.16 26.35
N GLU A 101 8.30 5.55 27.53
CA GLU A 101 6.95 5.23 27.99
C GLU A 101 5.88 5.84 27.08
N GLU A 102 6.07 7.08 26.62
CA GLU A 102 5.16 7.76 25.66
C GLU A 102 4.99 6.95 24.36
N ARG A 103 6.06 6.28 23.92
CA ARG A 103 6.01 5.42 22.73
C ARG A 103 5.24 4.14 22.99
N LEU A 104 5.39 3.53 24.17
CA LEU A 104 4.62 2.35 24.58
C LEU A 104 3.14 2.68 24.83
N GLU A 105 2.83 3.91 25.26
CA GLU A 105 1.46 4.40 25.35
C GLU A 105 0.81 4.54 23.98
N ALA A 106 1.55 5.08 23.00
CA ALA A 106 1.06 5.22 21.63
C ALA A 106 0.95 3.87 20.90
N VAL A 107 2.00 3.04 20.95
CA VAL A 107 2.12 1.76 20.24
C VAL A 107 2.65 0.68 21.20
N PRO A 108 1.78 0.05 22.01
CA PRO A 108 2.21 -0.87 23.07
C PRO A 108 2.86 -2.15 22.56
N GLU A 109 2.57 -2.57 21.31
CA GLU A 109 3.08 -3.77 20.65
C GLU A 109 4.47 -3.58 20.00
N THR A 110 5.09 -2.39 20.13
CA THR A 110 6.34 -2.11 19.41
C THR A 110 7.55 -2.87 20.01
N PRO A 111 8.32 -3.61 19.19
CA PRO A 111 9.53 -4.28 19.67
C PRO A 111 10.78 -3.40 19.67
N TYR A 112 10.72 -2.21 19.06
CA TYR A 112 11.86 -1.34 18.81
C TYR A 112 11.68 0.07 19.40
N CYS A 113 12.79 0.69 19.82
CA CYS A 113 12.83 2.13 20.09
C CYS A 113 12.70 2.93 18.77
N TYR A 114 12.44 4.24 18.89
CA TYR A 114 12.25 5.12 17.74
C TYR A 114 13.44 5.08 16.76
N GLU A 115 14.67 5.22 17.26
CA GLU A 115 15.89 5.19 16.42
C GLU A 115 16.05 3.86 15.66
N CYS A 116 15.88 2.73 16.35
CA CYS A 116 16.01 1.42 15.72
C CYS A 116 14.88 1.17 14.71
N ARG A 117 13.67 1.66 15.00
CA ARG A 117 12.56 1.57 14.05
C ARG A 117 12.85 2.37 12.78
N LEU A 118 13.36 3.60 12.93
CA LEU A 118 13.72 4.47 11.80
C LEU A 118 14.81 3.83 10.94
N GLN A 119 15.79 3.15 11.54
CA GLN A 119 16.80 2.41 10.79
C GLN A 119 16.20 1.26 9.99
N VAL A 120 15.34 0.44 10.62
CA VAL A 120 14.67 -0.68 9.93
C VAL A 120 13.82 -0.18 8.76
N GLU A 121 13.19 0.99 8.88
CA GLU A 121 12.43 1.60 7.78
C GLU A 121 13.31 2.12 6.65
N LYS A 122 14.51 2.63 6.96
CA LYS A 122 15.51 3.05 5.96
C LYS A 122 16.17 1.86 5.25
N ASP A 123 16.48 0.81 6.00
CA ASP A 123 17.07 -0.43 5.49
C ASP A 123 16.02 -1.30 4.77
N GLY A 124 14.73 -1.05 5.04
CA GLY A 124 13.59 -1.81 4.57
C GLY A 124 13.41 -1.68 3.07
N ARG A 125 13.96 -2.67 2.34
CA ARG A 125 13.96 -2.84 0.88
C ARG A 125 14.32 -1.51 0.18
N PRO A 126 15.52 -1.35 -0.41
CA PRO A 126 15.65 -0.31 -1.42
C PRO A 126 14.45 -0.46 -2.36
N ARG A 127 13.78 0.65 -2.72
CA ARG A 127 12.86 0.62 -3.85
C ARG A 127 13.70 0.16 -5.01
N VAL A 128 13.81 -1.15 -5.22
CA VAL A 128 14.42 -1.73 -6.39
C VAL A 128 13.40 -1.42 -7.45
N ARG A 129 13.56 -0.22 -8.01
CA ARG A 129 13.00 0.13 -9.30
C ARG A 129 13.28 -1.09 -10.19
N PRO A 130 12.30 -1.60 -10.94
CA PRO A 130 12.52 -2.73 -11.83
C PRO A 130 13.81 -2.49 -12.64
N VAL A 131 14.62 -3.52 -12.89
CA VAL A 131 15.89 -3.36 -13.62
C VAL A 131 15.67 -2.75 -15.01
N GLU A 132 14.46 -2.93 -15.54
CA GLU A 132 13.95 -2.29 -16.73
C GLU A 132 14.06 -0.76 -16.65
N GLU A 133 13.83 -0.13 -15.49
CA GLU A 133 13.94 1.32 -15.32
C GLU A 133 15.38 1.84 -15.51
N GLU A 134 16.41 1.00 -15.29
CA GLU A 134 17.80 1.36 -15.60
C GLU A 134 18.06 1.43 -17.12
N VAL A 135 17.26 0.71 -17.91
CA VAL A 135 17.42 0.58 -19.37
C VAL A 135 16.34 1.35 -20.14
N ILE A 136 15.19 1.62 -19.51
CA ILE A 136 14.14 2.52 -20.01
C ILE A 136 14.73 3.92 -20.01
N ARG A 137 15.33 4.28 -21.15
CA ARG A 137 15.50 5.69 -21.49
C ARG A 137 14.10 6.26 -21.69
N PRO A 138 13.83 7.48 -21.23
CA PRO A 138 12.57 8.13 -21.59
C PRO A 138 12.41 8.08 -23.12
N PRO A 139 11.24 7.71 -23.64
CA PRO A 139 11.01 7.68 -25.08
C PRO A 139 11.36 9.05 -25.67
N PHE A 140 12.02 9.05 -26.84
CA PHE A 140 12.45 10.26 -27.57
C PHE A 140 13.49 11.13 -26.85
N GLY A 141 14.37 10.54 -26.03
CA GLY A 141 15.52 11.27 -25.47
C GLY A 141 15.22 12.06 -24.19
N GLY A 142 13.97 12.09 -23.73
CA GLY A 142 13.55 12.81 -22.53
C GLY A 142 12.54 13.92 -22.80
N ALA A 143 11.98 14.49 -21.75
CA ALA A 143 11.24 15.76 -21.80
C ALA A 143 12.17 16.98 -21.80
N GLY A 144 13.42 16.80 -22.25
CA GLY A 144 14.40 17.86 -22.32
C GLY A 144 14.34 18.53 -23.68
N LEU A 145 14.33 19.86 -23.69
CA LEU A 145 14.56 20.74 -24.84
C LEU A 145 16.05 20.68 -25.26
N ASP A 146 16.59 19.49 -25.48
CA ASP A 146 17.99 19.38 -25.91
C ASP A 146 18.04 19.55 -27.42
N ASP A 147 18.74 20.60 -27.86
CA ASP A 147 18.83 21.11 -29.25
C ASP A 147 19.69 20.19 -30.13
N THR A 148 19.37 18.90 -30.11
CA THR A 148 19.98 17.88 -30.96
C THR A 148 19.12 17.71 -32.21
N ASN A 149 19.73 17.50 -33.38
CA ASN A 149 19.03 17.32 -34.66
C ASN A 149 18.20 16.01 -34.76
N TYR A 150 17.79 15.42 -33.65
CA TYR A 150 17.05 14.16 -33.57
C TYR A 150 15.63 14.42 -33.11
N PHE A 151 14.67 13.69 -33.68
CA PHE A 151 13.24 13.86 -33.41
C PHE A 151 12.93 13.81 -31.91
N ASP A 152 12.54 14.95 -31.34
CA ASP A 152 12.41 15.15 -29.90
C ASP A 152 10.96 15.39 -29.44
N GLY A 153 10.80 15.75 -28.15
CA GLY A 153 9.50 16.08 -27.58
C GLY A 153 8.83 17.28 -28.26
N GLU A 154 9.59 18.30 -28.68
CA GLU A 154 9.05 19.46 -29.37
C GLU A 154 8.55 19.07 -30.77
N ASP A 155 9.31 18.28 -31.52
CA ASP A 155 8.93 17.76 -32.84
C ASP A 155 7.65 16.93 -32.78
N THR A 156 7.48 16.10 -31.73
CA THR A 156 6.24 15.32 -31.55
C THR A 156 5.04 16.24 -31.38
N TRP A 157 5.17 17.31 -30.59
CA TRP A 157 4.10 18.27 -30.35
C TRP A 157 3.80 19.08 -31.62
N GLN A 158 4.83 19.57 -32.31
CA GLN A 158 4.67 20.28 -33.58
C GLN A 158 4.00 19.41 -34.66
N MET A 159 4.31 18.11 -34.73
CA MET A 159 3.69 17.19 -35.69
C MET A 159 2.20 16.99 -35.41
N VAL A 160 1.81 16.79 -34.14
CA VAL A 160 0.40 16.63 -33.76
C VAL A 160 -0.37 17.94 -33.94
N ALA A 161 0.26 19.06 -33.61
CA ALA A 161 -0.32 20.40 -33.78
C ALA A 161 -0.73 20.72 -35.22
N ARG A 162 -0.08 20.12 -36.24
CA ARG A 162 -0.50 20.25 -37.65
C ARG A 162 -1.89 19.70 -37.94
N TYR A 163 -2.36 18.73 -37.16
CA TYR A 163 -3.69 18.12 -37.33
C TYR A 163 -4.76 18.81 -36.46
N GLY A 164 -4.39 19.87 -35.75
CA GLY A 164 -5.29 20.69 -34.94
C GLY A 164 -4.73 20.93 -33.54
N THR A 165 -4.70 22.20 -33.14
CA THR A 165 -4.52 22.58 -31.74
C THR A 165 -5.80 23.22 -31.24
N SER A 166 -6.10 23.07 -29.95
CA SER A 166 -7.29 23.65 -29.31
C SER A 166 -7.32 25.19 -29.35
N ASP A 167 -6.22 25.83 -29.77
CA ASP A 167 -6.07 27.29 -29.89
C ASP A 167 -6.47 27.83 -31.27
N ALA A 168 -6.57 26.98 -32.30
CA ALA A 168 -7.15 27.38 -33.57
C ALA A 168 -8.68 27.22 -33.50
N LEU A 169 -9.42 28.31 -33.67
CA LEU A 169 -10.85 28.23 -33.99
C LEU A 169 -10.97 27.28 -35.18
N ALA A 170 -11.72 26.18 -35.03
CA ALA A 170 -11.93 25.22 -36.10
C ALA A 170 -12.22 25.95 -37.41
N ASP A 171 -11.37 25.74 -38.42
CA ASP A 171 -11.62 26.22 -39.78
C ASP A 171 -12.97 25.64 -40.22
N TRP A 172 -14.02 26.45 -40.11
CA TRP A 172 -15.27 26.21 -40.80
C TRP A 172 -14.95 26.51 -42.25
N ASP A 173 -15.03 25.50 -43.12
CA ASP A 173 -14.89 25.66 -44.56
C ASP A 173 -15.83 26.79 -45.04
N GLU A 174 -15.27 27.97 -45.31
CA GLU A 174 -15.94 29.05 -46.05
C GLU A 174 -15.93 28.80 -47.57
N ASP A 175 -15.66 27.57 -48.00
CA ASP A 175 -15.75 27.20 -49.41
C ASP A 175 -17.18 26.75 -49.75
N GLY A 176 -18.10 27.70 -49.66
CA GLY A 176 -19.31 27.72 -50.47
C GLY A 176 -18.93 27.98 -51.93
N GLY A 177 -18.57 26.93 -52.67
CA GLY A 177 -18.27 26.99 -54.10
C GLY A 177 -19.01 25.92 -54.90
N LEU A 178 -20.09 26.34 -55.57
CA LEU A 178 -20.60 25.72 -56.80
C LEU A 178 -19.64 25.99 -57.97
#